data_AF-A0A950RCN3-F1
#
_entry.id   AF-A0A950RCN3-F1
#
_cell.length_a   1.000
_cell.length_b   1.000
_cell.length_c   1.000
_cell.angle_alpha   90.00
_cell.angle_beta   90.00
_cell.angle_gamma   90.00
#
_symmetry.space_group_name_H-M   'P 1'
#
loop_
_entity.id
_entity.type
_entity.pdbx_description
1 polymer ?
#
loop_
_entity_poly.entity_id
_entity_poly.type
_entity_poly.pdbx_seq_one_letter_code
_entity_poly.pdbx_strand_id
1 'polypeptide(L)'
;MASSRKDTPAVSLGLYQALIDLLQAYEYAREVHCRNWDFAVELDALRTVGFTASDLRWLVCKGYAEHAAEVNLGPARQRAFRRTGRLRFCRSTCVVLTEAGVAFAYAACASRGKRGRSRSPRFHKGADRIVRCKMPHWDSARRELRLGKMVIKEFKQPAPSQEMILNAFQEEGWPSHIDDPLPPPPDQDAKRHLHNTITNLNRHQKIPLLRFLGNGNGSGVRWEFQ
;
A
#
# COMPACT_ATOMS: atom_id res chain seq x y z
N MET A 1 -20.50 32.76 -13.09
CA MET A 1 -19.80 31.95 -12.05
C MET A 1 -19.77 30.50 -12.50
N ALA A 2 -18.72 30.11 -13.22
CA ALA A 2 -18.59 28.75 -13.74
C ALA A 2 -17.95 27.86 -12.66
N SER A 3 -18.75 26.93 -12.12
CA SER A 3 -18.27 25.84 -11.28
C SER A 3 -17.41 24.90 -12.13
N SER A 4 -16.10 25.15 -12.13
CA SER A 4 -15.13 24.30 -12.82
C SER A 4 -14.99 23.00 -12.04
N ARG A 5 -15.77 21.98 -12.42
CA ARG A 5 -15.54 20.59 -12.00
C ARG A 5 -14.08 20.26 -12.32
N LYS A 6 -13.26 20.10 -11.27
CA LYS A 6 -11.91 19.55 -11.40
C LYS A 6 -12.09 18.07 -11.67
N ASP A 7 -12.39 17.71 -12.92
CA ASP A 7 -12.32 16.34 -13.38
C ASP A 7 -10.87 15.91 -13.31
N THR A 8 -10.50 15.28 -12.19
CA THR A 8 -9.19 14.63 -12.06
C THR A 8 -9.16 13.56 -13.15
N PRO A 9 -8.24 13.67 -14.14
CA PRO A 9 -8.19 12.70 -15.23
C PRO A 9 -8.05 11.30 -14.66
N ALA A 10 -8.75 10.34 -15.26
CA ALA A 10 -8.66 8.95 -14.86
C ALA A 10 -7.19 8.51 -14.93
N VAL A 11 -6.60 8.21 -13.77
CA VAL A 11 -5.21 7.81 -13.64
C VAL A 11 -4.99 6.53 -14.45
N SER A 12 -4.05 6.55 -15.39
CA SER A 12 -3.70 5.37 -16.20
C SER A 12 -3.20 4.24 -15.30
N LEU A 13 -3.28 2.99 -15.76
CA LEU A 13 -2.79 1.86 -14.97
C LEU A 13 -1.28 1.97 -14.67
N GLY A 14 -0.48 2.47 -15.63
CA GLY A 14 0.94 2.67 -15.44
C GLY A 14 1.27 3.81 -14.48
N LEU A 15 0.55 4.94 -14.57
CA LEU A 15 0.68 6.02 -13.60
C LEU A 15 0.30 5.56 -12.19
N TYR A 16 -0.75 4.75 -12.06
CA TYR A 16 -1.16 4.20 -10.78
C TYR A 16 -0.09 3.32 -10.14
N GLN A 17 0.54 2.41 -10.90
CA GLN A 17 1.61 1.56 -10.37
C GLN A 17 2.84 2.39 -9.99
N ALA A 18 3.23 3.35 -10.82
CA ALA A 18 4.33 4.25 -10.49
C ALA A 18 4.08 5.06 -9.20
N LEU A 19 2.84 5.50 -8.96
CA LEU A 19 2.48 6.18 -7.71
C LEU A 19 2.62 5.27 -6.49
N ILE A 20 2.34 3.97 -6.62
CA ILE A 20 2.54 2.99 -5.54
C ILE A 20 4.03 2.82 -5.22
N ASP A 21 4.86 2.68 -6.26
CA ASP A 21 6.31 2.50 -6.10
C ASP A 21 6.95 3.75 -5.49
N LEU A 22 6.56 4.93 -5.97
CA LEU A 22 7.04 6.21 -5.45
C LEU A 22 6.57 6.48 -4.01
N LEU A 23 5.35 6.06 -3.65
CA LEU A 23 4.85 6.15 -2.29
C LEU A 23 5.61 5.22 -1.34
N GLN A 24 5.97 4.01 -1.81
CA GLN A 24 6.83 3.08 -1.06
C GLN A 24 8.17 3.70 -0.71
N ALA A 25 8.82 4.28 -1.71
CA ALA A 25 10.12 4.91 -1.56
C ALA A 25 10.06 6.06 -0.53
N TYR A 26 9.00 6.86 -0.58
CA TYR A 26 8.76 7.93 0.40
C TYR A 26 8.57 7.39 1.82
N GLU A 27 7.76 6.34 2.00
CA GLU A 27 7.53 5.71 3.31
C GLU A 27 8.83 5.14 3.90
N TYR A 28 9.63 4.44 3.08
CA TYR A 28 10.93 3.92 3.52
C TYR A 28 11.89 5.02 3.93
N ALA A 29 12.02 6.08 3.13
CA ALA A 29 12.88 7.20 3.49
C ALA A 29 12.49 7.84 4.83
N ARG A 30 11.18 7.93 5.11
CA ARG A 30 10.67 8.42 6.40
C ARG A 30 10.94 7.47 7.55
N GLU A 31 10.74 6.18 7.36
CA GLU A 31 10.92 5.14 8.37
C GLU A 31 12.38 5.10 8.86
N VAL A 32 13.34 5.21 7.95
CA VAL A 32 14.77 5.23 8.30
C VAL A 32 15.32 6.64 8.53
N HIS A 33 14.45 7.66 8.59
CA HIS A 33 14.79 9.06 8.84
C HIS A 33 15.90 9.64 7.94
N CYS A 34 15.89 9.31 6.64
CA CYS A 34 16.83 9.84 5.66
C CYS A 34 16.14 10.80 4.67
N ARG A 35 16.90 11.30 3.69
CA ARG A 35 16.33 12.19 2.67
C ARG A 35 15.52 11.35 1.68
N ASN A 36 14.38 11.86 1.22
CA ASN A 36 13.58 11.21 0.17
C ASN A 36 14.41 10.84 -1.07
N TRP A 37 15.40 11.68 -1.40
CA TRP A 37 16.31 11.48 -2.53
C TRP A 37 17.22 10.25 -2.38
N ASP A 38 17.49 9.78 -1.16
CA ASP A 38 18.27 8.56 -0.95
C ASP A 38 17.49 7.32 -1.48
N PHE A 39 16.15 7.38 -1.47
CA PHE A 39 15.25 6.37 -2.02
C PHE A 39 14.62 6.77 -3.37
N ALA A 40 15.16 7.78 -4.07
CA ALA A 40 14.62 8.21 -5.36
C ALA A 40 14.56 7.03 -6.36
N VAL A 41 13.41 6.85 -7.00
CA VAL A 41 13.15 5.71 -7.89
C VAL A 41 13.62 6.04 -9.30
N GLU A 42 14.35 5.14 -9.95
CA GLU A 42 14.83 5.35 -11.31
C GLU A 42 13.66 5.42 -12.30
N LEU A 43 13.70 6.38 -13.23
CA LEU A 43 12.67 6.55 -14.26
C LEU A 43 12.53 5.31 -15.13
N ASP A 44 13.63 4.61 -15.41
CA ASP A 44 13.59 3.39 -16.19
C ASP A 44 12.90 2.24 -15.43
N ALA A 45 12.99 2.17 -14.10
CA ALA A 45 12.21 1.24 -13.29
C ALA A 45 10.71 1.53 -13.39
N LEU A 46 10.31 2.81 -13.25
CA LEU A 46 8.90 3.22 -13.40
C LEU A 46 8.35 2.91 -14.80
N ARG A 47 9.16 3.05 -15.85
CA ARG A 47 8.75 2.72 -17.23
C ARG A 47 8.40 1.25 -17.40
N THR A 48 9.00 0.34 -16.63
CA THR A 48 8.68 -1.10 -16.70
C THR A 48 7.24 -1.42 -16.32
N VAL A 49 6.60 -0.57 -15.51
CA VAL A 49 5.18 -0.71 -15.12
C VAL A 49 4.23 0.09 -16.02
N GLY A 50 4.72 0.63 -17.14
CA GLY A 50 3.93 1.40 -18.11
C GLY A 50 3.82 2.90 -17.80
N PHE A 51 4.64 3.42 -16.89
CA PHE A 51 4.76 4.86 -16.66
C PHE A 51 5.41 5.55 -17.86
N THR A 52 4.72 6.54 -18.42
CA THR A 52 5.20 7.22 -19.62
C THR A 52 5.93 8.52 -19.30
N ALA A 53 6.70 9.03 -20.27
CA ALA A 53 7.27 10.37 -20.14
C ALA A 53 6.19 11.45 -19.99
N SER A 54 5.01 11.26 -20.58
CA SER A 54 3.88 12.19 -20.43
C SER A 54 3.30 12.17 -19.02
N ASP A 55 3.23 10.99 -18.37
CA ASP A 55 2.83 10.86 -16.97
C ASP A 55 3.78 11.63 -16.05
N LEU A 56 5.09 11.49 -16.24
CA LEU A 56 6.08 12.26 -15.48
C LEU A 56 5.96 13.77 -15.73
N ARG A 57 5.82 14.21 -16.98
CA ARG A 57 5.59 15.64 -17.28
C ARG A 57 4.36 16.16 -16.57
N TRP A 58 3.28 15.38 -16.55
CA TRP A 58 2.05 15.76 -15.88
C TRP A 58 2.25 15.89 -14.36
N LEU A 59 2.86 14.91 -13.71
CA LEU A 59 3.16 14.97 -12.27
C LEU A 59 4.05 16.18 -11.92
N VAL A 60 5.09 16.43 -12.70
CA VAL A 60 5.99 17.58 -12.48
C VAL A 60 5.28 18.91 -12.72
N CYS A 61 4.46 19.03 -13.77
CA CYS A 61 3.68 20.23 -14.04
C CYS A 61 2.63 20.52 -12.96
N LYS A 62 2.06 19.48 -12.34
CA LYS A 62 1.15 19.60 -11.21
C LYS A 62 1.85 19.86 -9.87
N GLY A 63 3.18 19.79 -9.84
CA GLY A 63 3.95 19.91 -8.59
C GLY A 63 3.81 18.69 -7.68
N TYR A 64 3.48 17.52 -8.23
CA TYR A 64 3.35 16.28 -7.48
C TYR A 64 4.67 15.50 -7.40
N ALA A 65 5.52 15.60 -8.42
CA ALA A 65 6.81 14.92 -8.43
C ALA A 65 7.96 15.89 -8.71
N GLU A 66 9.11 15.58 -8.13
CA GLU A 66 10.41 16.15 -8.52
C GLU A 66 11.25 15.10 -9.23
N HIS A 67 12.17 15.56 -10.08
CA HIS A 67 13.09 14.68 -10.79
C HIS A 67 14.47 15.33 -10.94
N ALA A 68 15.50 14.48 -10.98
CA ALA A 68 16.88 14.88 -11.19
C ALA A 68 17.69 13.71 -11.75
N ALA A 69 18.78 13.99 -12.44
CA ALA A 69 19.70 12.95 -12.90
C ALA A 69 20.63 12.54 -11.77
N GLU A 70 20.69 11.25 -11.47
CA GLU A 70 21.72 10.69 -10.61
C GLU A 70 23.10 10.86 -11.26
N VAL A 71 24.07 11.28 -10.46
CA VAL A 71 25.45 11.50 -10.86
C VAL A 71 26.36 10.54 -10.11
N ASN A 72 27.23 9.85 -10.86
CA ASN A 72 28.26 9.00 -10.27
C ASN A 72 29.40 9.88 -9.74
N LEU A 73 29.33 10.25 -8.47
CA LEU A 73 30.40 10.96 -7.76
C LEU A 73 31.31 9.97 -7.02
N GLY A 74 32.00 9.09 -7.76
CA GLY A 74 33.05 8.22 -7.19
C GLY A 74 32.60 7.43 -5.93
N PRO A 75 33.50 7.17 -4.96
CA PRO A 75 33.18 6.38 -3.75
C PRO A 75 32.41 7.19 -2.69
N ALA A 76 31.57 8.15 -3.09
CA ALA A 76 30.73 8.88 -2.16
C ALA A 76 29.70 7.91 -1.54
N ARG A 77 29.60 7.93 -0.21
CA ARG A 77 28.64 7.12 0.57
C ARG A 77 27.17 7.47 0.34
N GLN A 78 26.87 8.54 -0.39
CA GLN A 78 25.53 9.06 -0.57
C GLN A 78 25.23 9.29 -2.05
N ARG A 79 23.99 8.98 -2.45
CA ARG A 79 23.49 9.28 -3.80
C ARG A 79 23.48 10.79 -4.01
N ALA A 80 23.86 11.21 -5.21
CA ALA A 80 23.96 12.60 -5.59
C ALA A 80 23.20 12.86 -6.88
N PHE A 81 22.56 14.04 -6.96
CA PHE A 81 21.61 14.36 -8.01
C PHE A 81 21.85 15.75 -8.58
N ARG A 82 21.75 15.85 -9.91
CA ARG A 82 21.85 17.10 -10.65
C ARG A 82 20.54 17.40 -11.36
N ARG A 83 20.01 18.61 -11.16
CA ARG A 83 18.81 19.08 -11.89
C ARG A 83 19.10 19.15 -13.39
N THR A 84 18.25 18.52 -14.20
CA THR A 84 18.38 18.47 -15.66
C THR A 84 17.50 19.47 -16.41
N GLY A 85 16.72 20.27 -15.67
CA GLY A 85 15.71 21.19 -16.21
C GLY A 85 14.28 20.66 -16.03
N ARG A 86 13.27 21.54 -16.08
CA ARG A 86 11.91 21.23 -15.59
C ARG A 86 11.26 20.00 -16.24
N LEU A 87 11.42 19.80 -17.55
CA LEU A 87 10.77 18.68 -18.29
C LEU A 87 11.76 17.88 -19.15
N ARG A 88 13.05 17.91 -18.80
CA ARG A 88 14.11 17.16 -19.49
C ARG A 88 14.49 15.94 -18.69
N PHE A 89 14.27 14.77 -19.27
CA PHE A 89 14.55 13.47 -18.64
C PHE A 89 15.62 12.73 -19.43
N CYS A 90 16.50 12.02 -18.74
CA CYS A 90 17.54 11.18 -19.30
C CYS A 90 17.51 9.79 -18.65
N ARG A 91 18.40 8.89 -19.07
CA ARG A 91 18.46 7.51 -18.55
C ARG A 91 18.75 7.44 -17.05
N SER A 92 19.53 8.38 -16.53
CA SER A 92 19.81 8.48 -15.09
C SER A 92 18.79 9.31 -14.31
N THR A 93 17.64 9.68 -14.90
CA THR A 93 16.62 10.43 -14.16
C THR A 93 16.04 9.55 -13.05
N CYS A 94 16.02 10.08 -11.84
CA CYS A 94 15.31 9.52 -10.69
C CYS A 94 14.19 10.47 -10.27
N VAL A 95 13.15 9.93 -9.66
CA VAL A 95 11.91 10.62 -9.33
C VAL A 95 11.59 10.45 -7.84
N VAL A 96 11.12 11.52 -7.21
CA VAL A 96 10.58 11.50 -5.84
C VAL A 96 9.21 12.20 -5.83
N LEU A 97 8.36 11.84 -4.87
CA LEU A 97 7.14 12.61 -4.62
C LEU A 97 7.46 13.84 -3.76
N THR A 98 6.75 14.91 -4.08
CA THR A 98 6.56 16.04 -3.15
C THR A 98 5.48 15.67 -2.13
N GLU A 99 5.35 16.46 -1.06
CA GLU A 99 4.25 16.32 -0.10
C GLU A 99 2.86 16.37 -0.77
N ALA A 100 2.67 17.27 -1.74
CA ALA A 100 1.42 17.33 -2.52
C ALA A 100 1.22 16.08 -3.39
N GLY A 101 2.30 15.50 -3.91
CA GLY A 101 2.28 14.24 -4.65
C GLY A 101 1.95 13.03 -3.80
N VAL A 102 2.44 13.00 -2.56
CA VAL A 102 2.11 11.96 -1.57
C VAL A 102 0.61 12.00 -1.27
N ALA A 103 0.06 13.18 -0.97
CA ALA A 103 -1.38 13.35 -0.75
C ALA A 103 -2.21 12.90 -1.98
N PHE A 104 -1.77 13.27 -3.19
CA PHE A 104 -2.40 12.83 -4.43
C PHE A 104 -2.32 11.31 -4.63
N ALA A 105 -1.17 10.69 -4.35
CA ALA A 105 -0.97 9.24 -4.47
C ALA A 105 -1.91 8.46 -3.53
N TYR A 106 -2.01 8.86 -2.26
CA TYR A 106 -2.97 8.26 -1.32
C TYR A 106 -4.43 8.40 -1.81
N ALA A 107 -4.82 9.58 -2.30
CA ALA A 107 -6.16 9.80 -2.83
C ALA A 107 -6.47 8.95 -4.07
N ALA A 108 -5.49 8.76 -4.96
CA ALA A 108 -5.60 7.92 -6.15
C ALA A 108 -5.79 6.43 -5.79
N CYS A 109 -5.06 5.94 -4.78
CA CYS A 109 -5.20 4.60 -4.21
C CYS A 109 -6.59 4.37 -3.60
N ALA A 110 -7.11 5.34 -2.84
CA ALA A 110 -8.45 5.25 -2.26
C ALA A 110 -9.58 5.28 -3.31
N SER A 111 -9.39 5.99 -4.41
CA SER A 111 -10.45 6.25 -5.42
C SER A 111 -10.65 5.09 -6.41
N ARG A 112 -9.60 4.31 -6.74
CA ARG A 112 -9.75 3.12 -7.60
C ARG A 112 -10.47 1.96 -6.90
N GLY A 113 -10.36 1.86 -5.58
CA GLY A 113 -11.11 0.87 -4.78
C GLY A 113 -12.63 1.05 -4.87
N LYS A 114 -13.11 2.29 -5.07
CA LYS A 114 -14.55 2.62 -5.09
C LYS A 114 -15.22 2.44 -6.46
N ARG A 115 -14.48 2.47 -7.58
CA ARG A 115 -15.04 2.35 -8.95
C ARG A 115 -15.20 0.91 -9.45
N GLY A 116 -14.77 -0.09 -8.69
CA GLY A 116 -14.77 -1.50 -9.10
C GLY A 116 -16.09 -2.27 -8.92
N ARG A 117 -17.18 -1.63 -8.47
CA ARG A 117 -18.44 -2.32 -8.10
C ARG A 117 -19.45 -2.52 -9.24
N SER A 118 -19.12 -2.30 -10.51
CA SER A 118 -20.05 -2.59 -11.62
C SER A 118 -19.41 -3.33 -12.80
N ARG A 119 -19.86 -4.59 -12.93
CA ARG A 119 -19.93 -5.48 -14.11
C ARG A 119 -18.62 -5.80 -14.86
N SER A 120 -18.20 -7.06 -14.72
CA SER A 120 -17.07 -7.72 -15.39
C SER A 120 -17.02 -7.49 -16.91
N PRO A 121 -15.80 -7.50 -17.50
CA PRO A 121 -15.47 -8.66 -18.33
C PRO A 121 -14.01 -9.15 -18.20
N ARG A 122 -13.80 -10.31 -18.81
CA ARG A 122 -12.65 -11.22 -18.71
C ARG A 122 -11.34 -10.59 -19.20
N PHE A 123 -10.25 -11.14 -18.65
CA PHE A 123 -8.81 -10.92 -18.91
C PHE A 123 -8.21 -9.63 -18.36
N HIS A 124 -7.22 -9.77 -17.45
CA HIS A 124 -5.91 -9.07 -17.38
C HIS A 124 -5.14 -9.66 -16.17
N LYS A 125 -4.60 -10.89 -16.30
CA LYS A 125 -3.95 -11.67 -15.22
C LYS A 125 -2.56 -11.14 -14.76
N GLY A 126 -2.13 -9.96 -15.19
CA GLY A 126 -0.81 -9.40 -14.82
C GLY A 126 -0.86 -8.28 -13.77
N ALA A 127 -1.85 -7.40 -13.84
CA ALA A 127 -1.92 -6.18 -13.02
C ALA A 127 -2.54 -6.38 -11.62
N ASP A 128 -3.31 -7.45 -11.46
CA ASP A 128 -3.95 -7.87 -10.21
C ASP A 128 -2.94 -8.42 -9.18
N ARG A 129 -1.71 -8.73 -9.63
CA ARG A 129 -0.68 -9.37 -8.80
C ARG A 129 0.19 -8.39 -8.01
N ILE A 130 0.15 -7.09 -8.30
CA ILE A 130 1.06 -6.08 -7.71
C ILE A 130 0.33 -5.21 -6.68
N VAL A 131 -0.96 -4.88 -6.89
CA VAL A 131 -1.78 -4.12 -5.92
C VAL A 131 -2.10 -4.93 -4.67
N ARG A 132 -2.05 -6.27 -4.76
CA ARG A 132 -2.25 -7.18 -3.62
C ARG A 132 -1.01 -7.34 -2.73
N CYS A 133 0.12 -6.70 -3.04
CA CYS A 133 1.39 -6.89 -2.33
C CYS A 133 1.61 -6.02 -1.09
N LYS A 134 0.69 -5.10 -0.79
CA LYS A 134 0.75 -4.25 0.41
C LYS A 134 -0.54 -4.21 1.22
N MET A 135 -1.62 -4.81 0.73
CA MET A 135 -2.81 -5.03 1.53
C MET A 135 -2.71 -6.45 2.10
N PRO A 136 -2.94 -6.67 3.40
CA PRO A 136 -3.15 -8.02 3.87
C PRO A 136 -4.30 -8.66 3.07
N HIS A 137 -4.23 -9.95 2.87
CA HIS A 137 -5.23 -10.73 2.15
C HIS A 137 -5.46 -12.02 2.90
N TRP A 138 -6.70 -12.26 3.31
CA TRP A 138 -7.11 -13.51 3.91
C TRP A 138 -7.74 -14.40 2.84
N ASP A 139 -7.19 -15.60 2.67
CA ASP A 139 -7.74 -16.64 1.82
C ASP A 139 -8.39 -17.70 2.72
N SER A 140 -9.72 -17.64 2.86
CA SER A 140 -10.47 -18.56 3.73
C SER A 140 -10.47 -20.00 3.22
N ALA A 141 -10.43 -20.20 1.90
CA ALA A 141 -10.40 -21.53 1.30
C ALA A 141 -9.06 -22.23 1.58
N ARG A 142 -7.96 -21.48 1.56
CA ARG A 142 -6.61 -21.97 1.88
C ARG A 142 -6.25 -21.86 3.36
N ARG A 143 -7.03 -21.11 4.14
CA ARG A 143 -6.73 -20.70 5.52
C ARG A 143 -5.36 -20.04 5.64
N GLU A 144 -5.07 -19.12 4.73
CA GLU A 144 -3.79 -18.41 4.62
C GLU A 144 -3.99 -16.89 4.74
N LEU A 145 -3.30 -16.26 5.70
CA LEU A 145 -3.12 -14.80 5.75
C LEU A 145 -1.85 -14.44 4.98
N ARG A 146 -1.99 -13.54 4.01
CA ARG A 146 -0.94 -13.22 3.04
C ARG A 146 -0.71 -11.71 2.92
N LEU A 147 0.51 -11.36 2.52
CA LEU A 147 0.86 -10.02 2.05
C LEU A 147 1.49 -10.20 0.67
N GLY A 148 0.74 -9.89 -0.39
CA GLY A 148 1.11 -10.26 -1.74
C GLY A 148 1.24 -11.75 -1.94
N LYS A 149 2.46 -12.19 -2.24
CA LYS A 149 2.77 -13.62 -2.41
C LYS A 149 3.20 -14.29 -1.11
N MET A 150 3.61 -13.52 -0.11
CA MET A 150 4.15 -14.05 1.14
C MET A 150 3.01 -14.55 2.02
N VAL A 151 3.15 -15.74 2.58
CA VAL A 151 2.23 -16.27 3.58
C VAL A 151 2.72 -15.83 4.95
N ILE A 152 2.01 -14.87 5.56
CA ILE A 152 2.28 -14.34 6.90
C ILE A 152 1.92 -15.39 7.94
N LYS A 153 0.76 -16.05 7.76
CA LYS A 153 0.29 -17.09 8.67
C LYS A 153 -0.60 -18.09 7.95
N GLU A 154 -0.47 -19.36 8.34
CA GLU A 154 -1.27 -20.47 7.80
C GLU A 154 -1.92 -21.21 8.96
N PHE A 155 -3.21 -21.49 8.87
CA PHE A 155 -3.96 -22.22 9.88
C PHE A 155 -4.16 -23.67 9.42
N LYS A 156 -3.39 -24.59 10.02
CA LYS A 156 -3.48 -26.02 9.71
C LYS A 156 -4.78 -26.66 10.23
N GLN A 157 -5.32 -26.11 11.31
CA GLN A 157 -6.57 -26.54 11.95
C GLN A 157 -7.59 -25.40 11.87
N PRO A 158 -8.90 -25.69 11.84
CA PRO A 158 -9.93 -24.66 11.88
C PRO A 158 -9.76 -23.79 13.14
N ALA A 159 -9.80 -22.47 12.97
CA ALA A 159 -9.67 -21.52 14.07
C ALA A 159 -10.82 -20.49 14.03
N PRO A 160 -12.06 -20.89 14.36
CA PRO A 160 -13.27 -20.13 14.05
C PRO A 160 -13.22 -18.65 14.49
N SER A 161 -12.78 -18.36 15.72
CA SER A 161 -12.66 -16.98 16.21
C SER A 161 -11.62 -16.16 15.44
N GLN A 162 -10.49 -16.78 15.05
CA GLN A 162 -9.43 -16.08 14.32
C GLN A 162 -9.83 -15.86 12.86
N GLU A 163 -10.42 -16.88 12.24
CA GLU A 163 -10.95 -16.82 10.89
C GLU A 163 -12.07 -15.78 10.78
N MET A 164 -12.92 -15.63 11.80
CA MET A 164 -13.98 -14.62 11.84
C MET A 164 -13.43 -13.19 11.83
N ILE A 165 -12.39 -12.90 12.61
CA ILE A 165 -11.69 -11.61 12.56
C ILE A 165 -11.10 -11.36 11.16
N LEU A 166 -10.45 -12.37 10.58
CA LEU A 166 -9.83 -12.24 9.26
C LEU A 166 -10.85 -12.13 8.12
N ASN A 167 -11.99 -12.82 8.22
CA ASN A 167 -13.12 -12.69 7.31
C ASN A 167 -13.69 -11.28 7.39
N ALA A 168 -13.92 -10.74 8.59
CA ALA A 168 -14.42 -9.37 8.77
C ALA A 168 -13.47 -8.33 8.14
N PHE A 169 -12.16 -8.42 8.41
CA PHE A 169 -11.19 -7.57 7.73
C PHE A 169 -11.23 -7.75 6.20
N GLN A 170 -11.35 -8.98 5.69
CA GLN A 170 -11.39 -9.23 4.25
C GLN A 170 -12.67 -8.73 3.58
N GLU A 171 -13.82 -8.86 4.24
CA GLU A 171 -15.13 -8.40 3.79
C GLU A 171 -15.20 -6.86 3.75
N GLU A 172 -14.59 -6.21 4.73
CA GLU A 172 -14.53 -4.75 4.83
C GLU A 172 -13.39 -4.12 4.01
N GLY A 173 -12.53 -4.95 3.39
CA GLY A 173 -11.43 -4.48 2.53
C GLY A 173 -10.20 -3.97 3.30
N TRP A 174 -9.93 -4.58 4.46
CA TRP A 174 -8.80 -4.32 5.35
C TRP A 174 -8.70 -2.88 5.84
N PRO A 175 -9.76 -2.30 6.45
CA PRO A 175 -9.67 -1.01 7.11
C PRO A 175 -8.68 -1.07 8.28
N SER A 176 -8.15 0.07 8.71
CA SER A 176 -7.22 0.14 9.85
C SER A 176 -7.84 -0.32 11.17
N HIS A 177 -9.17 -0.42 11.25
CA HIS A 177 -9.95 -0.86 12.40
C HIS A 177 -11.26 -1.49 11.93
N ILE A 178 -11.70 -2.56 12.62
CA ILE A 178 -13.04 -3.14 12.56
C ILE A 178 -13.61 -3.26 13.97
N ASP A 179 -14.94 -3.29 14.08
CA ASP A 179 -15.61 -3.67 15.33
C ASP A 179 -15.40 -5.15 15.64
N ASP A 180 -15.59 -5.56 16.90
CA ASP A 180 -15.45 -6.96 17.32
C ASP A 180 -16.47 -7.84 16.58
N PRO A 181 -16.04 -8.73 15.66
CA PRO A 181 -16.95 -9.57 14.91
C PRO A 181 -17.29 -10.86 15.67
N LEU A 182 -16.66 -11.11 16.83
CA LEU A 182 -16.85 -12.35 17.57
C LEU A 182 -18.21 -12.37 18.26
N PRO A 183 -18.96 -13.48 18.18
CA PRO A 183 -20.20 -13.62 18.93
C PRO A 183 -19.90 -13.56 20.43
N PRO A 184 -20.83 -13.00 21.24
CA PRO A 184 -20.69 -13.00 22.69
C PRO A 184 -20.57 -14.46 23.18
N PRO A 185 -19.49 -14.83 23.88
CA PRO A 185 -19.30 -16.19 24.33
C PRO A 185 -20.25 -16.50 25.51
N PRO A 186 -20.76 -17.74 25.62
CA PRO A 186 -21.80 -18.10 26.62
C PRO A 186 -21.33 -18.02 28.08
N ASP A 187 -20.04 -18.24 28.36
CA ASP A 187 -19.48 -18.31 29.73
C ASP A 187 -18.13 -17.55 29.91
N GLN A 188 -17.79 -16.63 29.01
CA GLN A 188 -16.51 -15.91 29.04
C GLN A 188 -16.68 -14.40 28.91
N ASP A 189 -15.78 -13.61 29.51
CA ASP A 189 -15.74 -12.18 29.27
C ASP A 189 -15.40 -11.89 27.80
N ALA A 190 -16.29 -11.22 27.06
CA ALA A 190 -16.10 -10.87 25.64
C ALA A 190 -14.75 -10.17 25.39
N LYS A 191 -14.35 -9.26 26.28
CA LYS A 191 -13.05 -8.56 26.24
C LYS A 191 -11.86 -9.52 26.35
N ARG A 192 -11.95 -10.53 27.22
CA ARG A 192 -10.88 -11.53 27.41
C ARG A 192 -10.84 -12.52 26.23
N HIS A 193 -12.00 -12.89 25.70
CA HIS A 193 -12.11 -13.72 24.50
C HIS A 193 -11.50 -13.04 23.27
N LEU A 194 -11.82 -11.76 23.03
CA LEU A 194 -11.22 -10.96 21.96
C LEU A 194 -9.70 -10.81 22.14
N HIS A 195 -9.26 -10.46 23.36
CA HIS A 195 -7.83 -10.33 23.65
C HIS A 195 -7.07 -11.63 23.37
N ASN A 196 -7.55 -12.76 23.87
CA ASN A 196 -6.93 -14.07 23.63
C ASN A 196 -6.90 -14.43 22.13
N THR A 197 -7.96 -14.09 21.40
CA THR A 197 -8.04 -14.32 19.95
C THR A 197 -7.00 -13.52 19.19
N ILE A 198 -6.84 -12.23 19.53
CA ILE A 198 -5.81 -11.34 18.97
C ILE A 198 -4.40 -11.83 19.33
N THR A 199 -4.16 -12.20 20.60
CA THR A 199 -2.88 -12.77 21.03
C THR A 199 -2.53 -14.01 20.22
N ASN A 200 -3.49 -14.92 20.05
CA ASN A 200 -3.28 -16.12 19.26
C ASN A 200 -3.13 -15.80 17.77
N LEU A 201 -3.72 -14.72 17.27
CA LEU A 201 -3.62 -14.29 15.88
C LEU A 201 -2.21 -13.76 15.56
N ASN A 202 -1.57 -13.09 16.52
CA ASN A 202 -0.17 -12.65 16.44
C ASN A 202 0.85 -13.77 16.64
N ARG A 203 0.52 -14.80 17.44
CA ARG A 203 1.43 -15.95 17.68
C ARG A 203 1.61 -16.80 16.42
N HIS A 204 2.77 -17.45 16.29
CA HIS A 204 3.06 -18.41 15.22
C HIS A 204 2.84 -17.86 13.79
N GLN A 205 3.01 -16.55 13.58
CA GLN A 205 3.19 -16.03 12.23
C GLN A 205 4.52 -16.55 11.69
N LYS A 206 4.53 -17.02 10.44
CA LYS A 206 5.75 -17.45 9.75
C LYS A 206 6.70 -16.28 9.52
N ILE A 207 6.13 -15.09 9.31
CA ILE A 207 6.86 -13.84 9.15
C ILE A 207 6.09 -12.76 9.93
N PRO A 208 6.64 -12.18 11.01
CA PRO A 208 5.92 -11.27 11.90
C PRO A 208 5.86 -9.84 11.32
N LEU A 209 5.24 -9.67 10.15
CA LEU A 209 5.09 -8.37 9.47
C LEU A 209 3.79 -7.65 9.81
N LEU A 210 2.81 -8.36 10.38
CA LEU A 210 1.50 -7.83 10.71
C LEU A 210 1.22 -8.02 12.19
N ARG A 211 0.86 -6.94 12.86
CA ARG A 211 0.46 -6.98 14.26
C ARG A 211 -1.00 -6.59 14.40
N PHE A 212 -1.77 -7.43 15.06
CA PHE A 212 -3.14 -7.14 15.46
C PHE A 212 -3.19 -6.65 16.90
N LEU A 213 -4.03 -5.66 17.16
CA LEU A 213 -4.15 -5.02 18.47
C LEU A 213 -5.63 -4.83 18.80
N GLY A 214 -5.97 -4.94 20.08
CA GLY A 214 -7.27 -4.47 20.56
C GLY A 214 -7.27 -2.94 20.66
N ASN A 215 -8.43 -2.33 20.49
CA ASN A 215 -8.65 -0.90 20.70
C ASN A 215 -8.73 -0.47 22.20
N GLY A 216 -8.39 -1.37 23.14
CA GLY A 216 -8.28 -1.10 24.58
C GLY A 216 -9.59 -1.21 25.37
N ASN A 217 -10.74 -0.89 24.76
CA ASN A 217 -12.06 -1.08 25.37
C ASN A 217 -12.62 -2.50 25.15
N GLY A 218 -12.06 -3.27 24.20
CA GLY A 218 -12.50 -4.63 23.89
C GLY A 218 -13.63 -4.71 22.87
N SER A 219 -13.88 -3.64 22.11
CA SER A 219 -14.97 -3.57 21.14
C SER A 219 -14.51 -3.62 19.69
N GLY A 220 -13.21 -3.79 19.43
CA GLY A 220 -12.68 -3.70 18.09
C GLY A 220 -11.22 -4.11 17.96
N VAL A 221 -10.86 -4.40 16.72
CA VAL A 221 -9.55 -4.91 16.30
C VAL A 221 -8.94 -3.94 15.30
N ARG A 222 -7.68 -3.58 15.52
CA ARG A 222 -6.86 -2.84 14.55
C ARG A 222 -5.66 -3.68 14.11
N TRP A 223 -5.09 -3.34 12.98
CA TRP A 223 -3.84 -3.95 12.51
C TRP A 223 -2.85 -2.88 12.07
N GLU A 224 -1.56 -3.19 12.19
CA GLU A 224 -0.45 -2.35 11.77
C GLU A 224 0.69 -3.20 11.20
N PHE A 225 1.56 -2.58 10.41
CA PHE A 225 2.83 -3.19 10.03
C PHE A 225 3.79 -3.13 11.22
N GLN A 226 4.56 -4.20 11.42
CA GLN A 226 5.57 -4.32 12.48
C GLN A 226 6.95 -3.93 11.98
#